data_AF-I2E1X4-F1
#
_entry.id   AF-I2E1X4-F1
#
_cell.length_a   1.000
_cell.length_b   1.000
_cell.length_c   1.000
_cell.angle_alpha   90.00
_cell.angle_beta   90.00
_cell.angle_gamma   90.00
#
_symmetry.space_group_name_H-M   'P 1'
#
loop_
_entity.id
_entity.type
_entity.pdbx_description
1 polymer ?
#
loop_
_entity_poly.entity_id
_entity_poly.type
_entity_poly.pdbx_seq_one_letter_code
_entity_poly.pdbx_strand_id
1 'polypeptide(L)'
;MTLAGCDWIRKHHSLLVTGPAGVGKSWLACALGHKACREDFSVAYHRVPRLFASLALARGDGRYGRILKSLAKTDLLILDDWGPEKLNDDQRRDLLEIIEDRYERRSTIVTSQVPLDRWYEIIANPTLADAILDRLVHSAYRIELTGESKTARPSTTRNTASLTSNKTRSKQ
;
A
#
# COMPACT_ATOMS: atom_id res chain seq x y z
N MET A 1 -12.26 -19.01 7.35
CA MET A 1 -12.48 -17.58 7.68
C MET A 1 -12.54 -16.80 6.38
N THR A 2 -13.64 -16.11 6.10
CA THR A 2 -13.84 -15.40 4.83
C THR A 2 -13.55 -13.91 5.01
N LEU A 3 -12.45 -13.41 4.42
CA LEU A 3 -12.10 -11.97 4.47
C LEU A 3 -13.22 -11.08 3.91
N ALA A 4 -14.03 -11.62 2.99
CA ALA A 4 -15.20 -10.96 2.41
C ALA A 4 -16.31 -10.66 3.43
N GLY A 5 -16.34 -11.31 4.59
CA GLY A 5 -17.33 -11.09 5.65
C GLY A 5 -17.03 -9.87 6.53
N CYS A 6 -15.89 -9.20 6.36
CA CYS A 6 -15.46 -8.06 7.20
C CYS A 6 -15.36 -8.33 8.71
N ASP A 7 -15.52 -9.58 9.17
CA ASP A 7 -15.37 -9.96 10.59
C ASP A 7 -14.01 -9.57 11.16
N TRP A 8 -12.96 -9.61 10.35
CA TRP A 8 -11.62 -9.18 10.74
C TRP A 8 -11.57 -7.67 11.06
N ILE A 9 -12.42 -6.85 10.43
CA ILE A 9 -12.56 -5.41 10.74
C ILE A 9 -13.22 -5.23 12.10
N ARG A 10 -14.30 -6.00 12.36
CA ARG A 10 -15.01 -5.99 13.66
C ARG A 10 -14.12 -6.44 14.81
N LYS A 11 -13.17 -7.34 14.55
CA LYS A 11 -12.16 -7.84 15.50
C LYS A 11 -10.90 -6.98 15.57
N HIS A 12 -10.84 -5.86 14.84
CA HIS A 12 -9.70 -4.95 14.82
C HIS A 12 -8.38 -5.61 14.37
N HIS A 13 -8.47 -6.66 13.55
CA HIS A 13 -7.30 -7.29 12.95
C HIS A 13 -6.79 -6.47 11.77
N SER A 14 -5.49 -6.51 11.54
CA SER A 14 -4.87 -5.89 10.37
C SER A 14 -4.77 -6.89 9.22
N LEU A 15 -4.48 -6.39 8.02
CA LEU A 15 -4.21 -7.23 6.85
C LEU A 15 -3.00 -6.70 6.10
N LEU A 16 -1.98 -7.53 5.95
CA LEU A 16 -0.76 -7.23 5.21
C LEU A 16 -0.80 -7.96 3.87
N VAL A 17 -0.76 -7.19 2.79
CA VAL A 17 -0.78 -7.70 1.42
C VAL A 17 0.57 -7.42 0.76
N THR A 18 1.40 -8.45 0.64
CA THR A 18 2.73 -8.35 0.05
C THR A 18 2.78 -9.00 -1.34
N GLY A 19 3.84 -8.73 -2.11
CA GLY A 19 4.08 -9.36 -3.41
C GLY A 19 4.63 -8.41 -4.48
N PRO A 20 5.09 -8.93 -5.63
CA PRO A 20 5.75 -8.13 -6.68
C PRO A 20 4.88 -7.01 -7.27
N ALA A 21 5.48 -6.09 -8.02
CA ALA A 21 4.74 -5.07 -8.76
C ALA A 21 3.68 -5.69 -9.70
N GLY A 22 2.51 -5.06 -9.78
CA GLY A 22 1.47 -5.45 -10.75
C GLY A 22 0.63 -6.70 -10.43
N VAL A 23 0.89 -7.41 -9.32
CA VAL A 23 0.10 -8.62 -8.95
C VAL A 23 -1.29 -8.34 -8.37
N GLY A 24 -1.66 -7.06 -8.22
CA GLY A 24 -3.00 -6.65 -7.78
C GLY A 24 -3.17 -6.37 -6.28
N LYS A 25 -2.09 -6.08 -5.54
CA LYS A 25 -2.15 -5.73 -4.10
C LYS A 25 -3.11 -4.56 -3.80
N SER A 26 -2.91 -3.43 -4.49
CA SER A 26 -3.76 -2.24 -4.34
C SER A 26 -5.19 -2.52 -4.78
N TRP A 27 -5.38 -3.32 -5.84
CA TRP A 27 -6.71 -3.74 -6.28
C TRP A 27 -7.44 -4.56 -5.19
N LEU A 28 -6.76 -5.52 -4.55
CA LEU A 28 -7.33 -6.32 -3.47
C LEU A 28 -7.68 -5.44 -2.26
N ALA A 29 -6.78 -4.53 -1.87
CA ALA A 29 -7.03 -3.59 -0.79
C ALA A 29 -8.26 -2.71 -1.07
N CYS A 30 -8.37 -2.16 -2.28
CA CYS A 30 -9.53 -1.38 -2.71
C CYS A 30 -10.81 -2.24 -2.77
N ALA A 31 -10.75 -3.48 -3.24
CA ALA A 31 -11.91 -4.37 -3.29
C ALA A 31 -12.45 -4.68 -1.89
N LEU A 32 -11.55 -4.96 -0.94
CA LEU A 32 -11.91 -5.15 0.47
C LEU A 32 -12.43 -3.86 1.10
N GLY A 33 -11.81 -2.71 0.79
CA GLY A 33 -12.30 -1.40 1.22
C GLY A 33 -13.71 -1.09 0.71
N HIS A 34 -13.98 -1.34 -0.57
CA HIS A 34 -15.31 -1.19 -1.16
C HIS A 34 -16.32 -2.12 -0.49
N LYS A 35 -15.96 -3.37 -0.20
CA LYS A 35 -16.82 -4.30 0.54
C LYS A 35 -17.08 -3.77 1.96
N ALA A 36 -16.08 -3.23 2.64
CA ALA A 36 -16.25 -2.63 3.96
C ALA A 36 -17.20 -1.43 3.93
N CYS A 37 -17.10 -0.54 2.92
CA CYS A 37 -18.06 0.55 2.74
C CYS A 37 -19.50 0.03 2.56
N ARG A 38 -19.69 -1.10 1.87
CA ARG A 38 -21.01 -1.73 1.69
C ARG A 38 -21.57 -2.37 2.97
N GLU A 39 -20.74 -2.54 3.98
CA GLU A 39 -21.09 -3.04 5.32
C GLU A 39 -21.07 -1.90 6.35
N ASP A 40 -21.21 -0.65 5.89
CA ASP A 40 -21.27 0.59 6.69
C ASP A 40 -20.03 0.93 7.52
N PHE A 41 -18.86 0.39 7.17
CA PHE A 41 -17.59 0.84 7.75
C PHE A 41 -17.09 2.11 7.08
N SER A 42 -16.57 3.04 7.88
CA SER A 42 -15.80 4.17 7.37
C SER A 42 -14.43 3.69 6.86
N VAL A 43 -14.07 4.11 5.64
CA VAL A 43 -12.81 3.69 4.98
C VAL A 43 -12.02 4.91 4.53
N ALA A 44 -10.72 4.91 4.83
CA ALA A 44 -9.77 5.91 4.34
C ALA A 44 -8.66 5.20 3.56
N TYR A 45 -8.36 5.70 2.36
CA TYR A 45 -7.29 5.18 1.52
C TYR A 45 -6.20 6.24 1.35
N HIS A 46 -4.96 5.84 1.62
CA HIS A 46 -3.79 6.69 1.48
C HIS A 46 -2.65 5.92 0.82
N ARG A 47 -2.06 6.51 -0.22
CA ARG A 47 -0.69 6.15 -0.63
C ARG A 47 0.28 6.68 0.41
N VAL A 48 1.09 5.79 0.99
CA VAL A 48 2.00 6.11 2.11
C VAL A 48 2.90 7.32 1.79
N PRO A 49 3.59 7.41 0.62
CA PRO A 49 4.42 8.58 0.32
C PRO A 49 3.65 9.90 0.32
N ARG A 50 2.41 9.91 -0.17
CA ARG A 50 1.55 11.10 -0.20
C ARG A 50 1.02 11.47 1.18
N LEU A 51 0.75 10.47 2.03
CA LEU A 51 0.35 10.70 3.41
C LEU A 51 1.47 11.38 4.18
N PHE A 52 2.71 10.89 4.08
CA PHE A 52 3.85 11.53 4.73
C PHE A 52 4.08 12.97 4.24
N ALA A 53 4.00 13.23 2.94
CA ALA A 53 4.09 14.59 2.41
C ALA A 53 2.99 15.50 3.00
N SER A 54 1.77 14.97 3.15
CA SER A 54 0.64 15.71 3.73
C SER A 54 0.84 16.00 5.22
N LEU A 55 1.39 15.04 5.98
CA LEU A 55 1.68 15.20 7.41
C LEU A 55 2.79 16.21 7.65
N ALA A 56 3.85 16.18 6.82
CA ALA A 56 4.94 17.15 6.88
C ALA A 56 4.43 18.59 6.72
N LEU A 57 3.57 18.83 5.71
CA LEU A 57 2.93 20.14 5.53
C LEU A 57 2.01 20.51 6.69
N ALA A 58 1.25 19.54 7.20
CA ALA A 58 0.27 19.75 8.27
C ALA A 58 0.89 20.13 9.63
N ARG A 59 2.18 19.86 9.84
CA ARG A 59 2.91 20.34 11.02
C ARG A 59 3.12 21.85 11.00
N GLY A 60 3.39 22.42 9.82
CA GLY A 60 3.64 23.85 9.66
C GLY A 60 2.39 24.73 9.78
N ASP A 61 1.20 24.18 9.54
CA ASP A 61 -0.07 24.92 9.54
C ASP A 61 -1.07 24.47 10.62
N GLY A 62 -0.63 23.63 11.56
CA GLY A 62 -1.42 23.19 12.72
C GLY A 62 -2.49 22.15 12.43
N ARG A 63 -2.56 21.58 11.22
CA ARG A 63 -3.53 20.53 10.87
C ARG A 63 -3.12 19.13 11.30
N TYR A 64 -1.87 18.92 11.70
CA TYR A 64 -1.29 17.60 12.01
C TYR A 64 -2.18 16.74 12.93
N GLY A 65 -2.50 17.26 14.13
CA GLY A 65 -3.33 16.54 15.09
C GLY A 65 -4.76 16.26 14.61
N ARG A 66 -5.31 17.09 13.71
CA ARG A 66 -6.63 16.84 13.09
C ARG A 66 -6.56 15.66 12.12
N ILE A 67 -5.48 15.55 11.35
CA ILE A 67 -5.27 14.43 10.42
C ILE A 67 -5.13 13.14 11.22
N LEU A 68 -4.27 13.10 12.24
CA LEU A 68 -4.10 11.91 13.10
C LEU A 68 -5.43 11.45 13.71
N LYS A 69 -6.19 12.37 14.32
CA LYS A 69 -7.53 12.06 14.86
C LYS A 69 -8.49 11.50 13.81
N SER A 70 -8.43 12.01 12.58
CA SER A 70 -9.28 11.52 11.49
C SER A 70 -8.87 10.13 11.03
N LEU A 71 -7.57 9.84 10.97
CA LEU A 71 -7.07 8.49 10.68
C LEU A 71 -7.46 7.55 11.81
N ALA A 72 -7.21 7.91 13.07
CA ALA A 72 -7.52 7.11 14.25
C ALA A 72 -8.99 6.68 14.34
N LYS A 73 -9.95 7.56 14.02
CA LYS A 73 -11.40 7.23 14.13
C LYS A 73 -11.92 6.30 13.03
N THR A 74 -11.23 6.24 11.88
CA THR A 74 -11.71 5.50 10.69
C THR A 74 -11.67 4.00 10.92
N ASP A 75 -12.76 3.29 10.62
CA ASP A 75 -12.92 1.86 10.86
C ASP A 75 -11.85 1.03 10.14
N LEU A 76 -11.62 1.35 8.86
CA LEU A 76 -10.59 0.75 8.03
C LEU A 76 -9.68 1.81 7.39
N LEU A 77 -8.39 1.77 7.74
CA LEU A 77 -7.35 2.56 7.09
C LEU A 77 -6.57 1.68 6.12
N ILE A 78 -6.43 2.13 4.87
CA ILE A 78 -5.62 1.48 3.85
C ILE A 78 -4.36 2.32 3.62
N LEU A 79 -3.21 1.76 3.98
CA LEU A 79 -1.88 2.28 3.70
C LEU A 79 -1.31 1.54 2.50
N ASP A 80 -1.47 2.14 1.32
CA ASP A 80 -1.03 1.55 0.06
C ASP A 80 0.39 1.98 -0.29
N ASP A 81 1.15 1.08 -0.90
CA ASP A 81 2.52 1.30 -1.38
C ASP A 81 3.53 1.60 -0.26
N TRP A 82 3.50 0.77 0.78
CA TRP A 82 4.45 0.81 1.90
C TRP A 82 5.84 0.33 1.50
N GLY A 83 6.85 1.06 1.98
CA GLY A 83 8.26 0.65 1.97
C GLY A 83 9.04 0.72 0.65
N PRO A 84 8.72 1.58 -0.35
CA PRO A 84 9.60 1.72 -1.51
C PRO A 84 10.98 2.30 -1.15
N GLU A 85 11.08 3.06 -0.05
CA GLU A 85 12.28 3.75 0.41
C GLU A 85 12.37 3.72 1.94
N LYS A 86 13.58 3.91 2.48
CA LYS A 86 13.79 4.02 3.92
C LYS A 86 13.10 5.28 4.46
N LEU A 87 12.45 5.15 5.61
CA LEU A 87 11.82 6.29 6.27
C LEU A 87 12.86 7.25 6.83
N ASN A 88 12.56 8.55 6.83
CA ASN A 88 13.27 9.55 7.64
C ASN A 88 12.68 9.62 9.07
N ASP A 89 13.31 10.39 9.96
CA ASP A 89 12.91 10.46 11.37
C ASP A 89 11.45 10.89 11.59
N ASP A 90 11.00 11.91 10.85
CA ASP A 90 9.64 12.41 10.91
C ASP A 90 8.63 11.36 10.45
N GLN A 91 8.92 10.66 9.35
CA GLN A 91 8.05 9.62 8.80
C GLN A 91 7.92 8.41 9.75
N ARG A 92 9.00 8.05 10.45
CA ARG A 92 8.97 6.97 11.45
C ARG A 92 8.07 7.34 12.63
N ARG A 93 8.19 8.58 13.12
CA ARG A 93 7.33 9.11 14.18
C ARG A 93 5.88 9.17 13.74
N ASP A 94 5.61 9.69 12.55
CA ASP A 94 4.26 9.73 11.95
C ASP A 94 3.63 8.34 11.89
N LEU A 95 4.38 7.36 11.40
CA LEU A 95 3.89 6.00 11.31
C LEU A 95 3.61 5.40 12.68
N LEU A 96 4.50 5.61 13.66
CA LEU A 96 4.27 5.15 15.02
C LEU A 96 2.99 5.75 15.60
N GLU A 97 2.79 7.07 15.52
CA GLU A 97 1.58 7.73 16.02
C GLU A 97 0.31 7.14 15.37
N ILE A 98 0.32 6.94 14.05
CA ILE A 98 -0.82 6.34 13.32
C ILE A 98 -1.10 4.92 13.79
N ILE A 99 -0.05 4.09 13.96
CA ILE A 99 -0.22 2.68 14.34
C ILE A 99 -0.61 2.55 15.82
N GLU A 100 -0.03 3.36 16.71
CA GLU A 100 -0.36 3.40 18.14
C GLU A 100 -1.83 3.76 18.38
N ASP A 101 -2.32 4.82 17.74
CA ASP A 101 -3.70 5.28 17.89
C ASP A 101 -4.73 4.23 17.44
N ARG A 102 -4.32 3.32 16.54
CA ARG A 102 -5.19 2.32 15.91
C ARG A 102 -5.05 0.93 16.51
N TYR A 103 -3.95 0.64 17.19
CA TYR A 103 -3.66 -0.67 17.77
C TYR A 103 -4.82 -1.15 18.67
N GLU A 104 -5.28 -2.38 18.43
CA GLU A 104 -6.43 -3.03 19.10
C GLU A 104 -7.77 -2.27 19.06
N ARG A 105 -7.88 -1.19 18.27
CA ARG A 105 -9.09 -0.33 18.19
C ARG A 105 -9.72 -0.28 16.81
N ARG A 106 -8.90 -0.35 15.76
CA ARG A 106 -9.29 -0.16 14.36
C ARG A 106 -8.40 -0.97 13.42
N SER A 107 -8.94 -1.37 12.28
CA SER A 107 -8.23 -2.24 11.35
C SER A 107 -7.42 -1.48 10.32
N THR A 108 -6.24 -2.01 9.98
CA THR A 108 -5.37 -1.40 8.97
C THR A 108 -5.01 -2.41 7.89
N ILE A 109 -5.20 -2.03 6.62
CA ILE A 109 -4.60 -2.75 5.48
C ILE A 109 -3.28 -2.06 5.15
N VAL A 110 -2.22 -2.85 4.97
CA VAL A 110 -0.96 -2.37 4.42
C VAL A 110 -0.64 -3.16 3.16
N THR A 111 -0.35 -2.47 2.06
CA THR A 111 0.16 -3.12 0.84
C THR A 111 1.63 -2.80 0.69
N SER A 112 2.45 -3.79 0.32
CA SER A 112 3.88 -3.57 0.10
C SER A 112 4.45 -4.47 -0.99
N GLN A 113 5.42 -3.95 -1.73
CA GLN A 113 6.27 -4.77 -2.60
C GLN A 113 7.45 -5.39 -1.84
N VAL A 114 7.76 -4.85 -0.66
CA VAL A 114 8.86 -5.30 0.17
C VAL A 114 8.37 -6.45 1.06
N PRO A 115 9.08 -7.59 1.05
CA PRO A 115 8.84 -8.68 1.98
C PRO A 115 8.87 -8.22 3.45
N LEU A 116 8.03 -8.83 4.29
CA LEU A 116 7.81 -8.37 5.67
C LEU A 116 9.07 -8.45 6.55
N ASP A 117 9.93 -9.44 6.31
CA ASP A 117 11.22 -9.59 6.97
C ASP A 117 12.18 -8.41 6.74
N ARG A 118 12.00 -7.65 5.65
CA ARG A 118 12.79 -6.45 5.35
C ARG A 118 12.19 -5.15 5.90
N TRP A 119 11.02 -5.18 6.56
CA TRP A 119 10.39 -3.94 7.03
C TRP A 119 11.20 -3.25 8.14
N TYR A 120 11.96 -4.02 8.93
CA TYR A 120 12.94 -3.46 9.89
C TYR A 120 13.95 -2.53 9.20
N GLU A 121 14.47 -2.94 8.03
CA GLU A 121 15.45 -2.16 7.26
C GLU A 121 14.84 -0.88 6.67
N ILE A 122 13.56 -0.92 6.31
CA ILE A 122 12.81 0.22 5.78
C ILE A 122 12.56 1.25 6.88
N ILE A 123 12.17 0.81 8.07
CA ILE A 123 11.96 1.71 9.22
C ILE A 123 13.30 2.28 9.69
N ALA A 124 14.40 1.51 9.59
CA ALA A 124 15.76 1.97 9.83
C ALA A 124 16.00 2.63 11.22
N ASN A 125 15.25 2.18 12.22
CA ASN A 125 15.44 2.48 13.64
C ASN A 125 14.91 1.27 14.44
N PRO A 126 15.77 0.49 15.14
CA PRO A 126 15.34 -0.75 15.79
C PRO A 126 14.19 -0.55 16.79
N THR A 127 14.28 0.45 17.66
CA THR A 127 13.27 0.71 18.69
C THR A 127 11.91 1.07 18.11
N LEU A 128 11.88 1.95 17.10
CA LEU A 128 10.63 2.31 16.43
C LEU A 128 10.12 1.16 15.56
N ALA A 129 11.01 0.39 14.94
CA ALA A 129 10.62 -0.78 14.15
C ALA A 129 9.96 -1.84 15.03
N ASP A 130 10.54 -2.17 16.19
CA ASP A 130 9.92 -3.07 17.17
C ASP A 130 8.53 -2.58 17.54
N ALA A 131 8.40 -1.31 17.95
CA ALA A 131 7.13 -0.75 18.39
C ALA A 131 6.04 -0.77 17.31
N ILE A 132 6.40 -0.38 16.08
CA ILE A 132 5.48 -0.32 14.93
C ILE A 132 5.08 -1.73 14.49
N LEU A 133 6.06 -2.62 14.32
CA LEU A 133 5.83 -3.96 13.78
C LEU A 133 5.14 -4.86 14.79
N ASP A 134 5.47 -4.77 16.08
CA ASP A 134 4.75 -5.51 17.12
C ASP A 134 3.25 -5.20 17.05
N ARG A 135 2.88 -3.92 17.03
CA ARG A 135 1.47 -3.49 16.96
C ARG A 135 0.78 -3.84 15.64
N LEU A 136 1.48 -3.61 14.52
CA LEU A 136 0.88 -3.81 13.20
C LEU A 136 0.75 -5.29 12.82
N VAL A 137 1.73 -6.11 13.22
CA VAL A 137 1.88 -7.49 12.76
C VAL A 137 1.25 -8.50 13.73
N HIS A 138 1.17 -8.19 15.03
CA HIS A 138 0.67 -9.12 16.07
C HIS A 138 -0.70 -9.71 15.72
N SER A 139 -1.63 -8.85 15.30
CA SER A 139 -3.02 -9.22 14.97
C SER A 139 -3.31 -9.21 13.45
N ALA A 140 -2.29 -9.44 12.62
CA ALA A 140 -2.44 -9.30 11.18
C ALA A 140 -2.65 -10.63 10.44
N TYR A 141 -3.68 -10.67 9.58
CA TYR A 141 -3.71 -11.61 8.47
C TYR A 141 -2.63 -11.23 7.45
N ARG A 142 -2.01 -12.23 6.83
CA ARG A 142 -0.96 -12.03 5.84
C ARG A 142 -1.35 -12.71 4.53
N ILE A 143 -1.27 -11.97 3.43
CA ILE A 143 -1.51 -12.47 2.09
C ILE A 143 -0.30 -12.10 1.25
N GLU A 144 0.43 -13.10 0.80
CA GLU A 144 1.47 -12.93 -0.20
C GLU A 144 0.88 -13.23 -1.58
N LEU A 145 0.80 -12.21 -2.42
CA LEU A 145 0.35 -12.34 -3.79
C LEU A 145 1.51 -12.69 -4.70
N THR A 146 1.34 -13.76 -5.47
CA THR A 146 2.26 -14.21 -6.51
C THR A 146 1.58 -14.12 -7.88
N GLY A 147 2.38 -14.16 -8.96
CA GLY A 147 1.88 -14.19 -10.33
C GLY A 147 2.41 -13.08 -11.24
N GLU A 148 1.97 -13.10 -12.49
CA GLU A 148 2.38 -12.14 -13.52
C GLU A 148 1.76 -10.75 -13.29
N SER A 149 2.50 -9.71 -13.67
CA SER A 149 2.04 -8.34 -13.59
C SER A 149 0.82 -8.11 -14.48
N LYS A 150 -0.31 -7.75 -13.89
CA LYS A 150 -1.55 -7.38 -14.62
C LYS A 150 -1.40 -6.09 -15.42
N THR A 151 -0.32 -5.33 -15.21
CA THR A 151 0.00 -4.08 -15.92
C THR A 151 0.80 -4.32 -17.20
N ALA A 152 1.40 -5.50 -17.37
CA ALA A 152 2.07 -5.87 -18.62
C ALA A 152 1.00 -6.17 -19.68
N ARG A 153 0.52 -5.13 -20.37
CA ARG A 153 -0.15 -5.34 -21.66
C ARG A 153 0.86 -6.06 -22.56
N PRO A 154 0.49 -7.14 -23.27
CA PRO A 154 1.38 -7.73 -24.26
C PRO A 154 1.71 -6.63 -25.26
N SER A 155 2.99 -6.28 -25.37
CA SER A 155 3.46 -5.40 -26.44
C SER A 155 3.06 -6.07 -27.74
N THR A 156 2.07 -5.52 -28.42
CA THR A 156 1.78 -5.88 -29.80
C THR A 156 3.02 -5.52 -30.59
N THR A 157 3.87 -6.52 -30.85
CA THR A 157 4.98 -6.44 -31.78
C THR A 157 4.40 -5.99 -33.11
N ARG A 158 4.54 -4.70 -33.42
CA ARG A 158 4.28 -4.18 -34.76
C ARG A 158 5.34 -4.82 -35.65
N ASN A 159 4.94 -5.88 -36.34
CA ASN A 159 5.70 -6.50 -37.40
C ASN A 159 5.95 -5.42 -38.47
N THR A 160 7.13 -4.83 -38.49
CA THR A 160 7.57 -3.96 -39.59
C THR A 160 7.81 -4.85 -40.80
N ALA A 161 6.76 -5.01 -41.61
CA ALA A 161 6.87 -5.58 -42.94
C ALA A 161 7.89 -4.76 -43.74
N SER A 162 8.88 -5.47 -44.27
CA SER A 162 9.92 -5.02 -45.17
C SER A 162 9.36 -4.30 -46.40
N LEU A 163 9.69 -3.02 -46.54
CA LEU A 163 9.60 -2.32 -47.82
C LEU A 163 10.83 -2.67 -48.64
N THR A 164 10.70 -3.68 -49.50
CA THR A 164 11.65 -3.93 -50.59
C THR A 164 11.55 -2.80 -51.61
N SER A 165 12.58 -1.96 -51.69
CA SER A 165 12.70 -0.96 -52.74
C SER A 165 12.99 -1.64 -54.09
N ASN A 166 11.99 -1.69 -54.96
CA ASN A 166 12.20 -1.90 -56.38
C ASN A 166 12.95 -0.70 -56.97
N LYS A 167 14.18 -0.88 -57.47
CA LYS A 167 14.84 0.09 -58.35
C LYS A 167 15.06 -0.54 -59.73
N THR A 168 14.16 -0.17 -60.63
CA THR A 168 14.19 -0.44 -62.06
C THR A 168 15.16 0.50 -62.80
N ARG A 169 15.85 -0.06 -63.82
CA ARG A 169 16.46 0.57 -65.03
C ARG A 169 17.72 1.44 -64.82
N SER A 170 18.72 1.47 -65.72
CA SER A 170 18.83 1.04 -67.12
C SER A 170 20.31 0.84 -67.53
N LYS A 171 20.54 -0.15 -68.41
CA LYS A 171 21.66 -0.14 -69.37
C LYS A 171 21.32 0.82 -70.51
N GLN A 172 22.20 1.77 -70.80
CA GLN A 172 22.71 2.16 -72.12
C GLN A 172 23.64 3.35 -71.96
#